data_AF-A0A8J7TVT4-F1
#
_entry.id   AF-A0A8J7TVT4-F1
#
_cell.length_a   1.000
_cell.length_b   1.000
_cell.length_c   1.000
_cell.angle_alpha   90.00
_cell.angle_beta   90.00
_cell.angle_gamma   90.00
#
_symmetry.space_group_name_H-M   'P 1'
#
loop_
_entity.id
_entity.type
_entity.pdbx_description
1 polymer ?
#
loop_
_entity_poly.entity_id
_entity_poly.type
_entity_poly.pdbx_seq_one_letter_code
_entity_poly.pdbx_strand_id
1 'polypeptide(L)'
;MTVHRIRLRGPWQVRPQSGGPAGRMSIPGTLRDGGWVGFAGRVSFYRRFGRPSNLSAGDEVWLVFERVSGPAEVRLNDHRLGAFDGAWSIEVTAGLQDRNELEVAVEAADDGGGIVGDVWLEIRAISSS
;
A
#
# COMPACT_ATOMS: atom_id res chain seq x y z
N MET A 1 -17.26 16.08 9.25
CA MET A 1 -16.43 14.88 9.01
C MET A 1 -14.99 15.23 9.29
N THR A 2 -14.35 14.48 10.19
CA THR A 2 -12.91 14.65 10.47
C THR A 2 -12.16 13.51 9.80
N VAL A 3 -11.09 13.83 9.09
CA VAL A 3 -10.22 12.83 8.46
C VAL A 3 -8.88 12.85 9.17
N HIS A 4 -8.54 11.74 9.83
CA HIS A 4 -7.21 11.52 10.39
C HIS A 4 -6.41 10.62 9.44
N ARG A 5 -5.19 11.05 9.05
CA ARG A 5 -4.37 10.32 8.08
C ARG A 5 -3.12 9.75 8.75
N ILE A 6 -2.89 8.45 8.58
CA ILE A 6 -1.68 7.75 9.02
C ILE A 6 -0.91 7.33 7.77
N ARG A 7 0.32 7.81 7.60
CA ARG A 7 1.15 7.48 6.43
C ARG A 7 1.90 6.17 6.64
N LEU A 8 1.85 5.26 5.67
CA LEU A 8 2.59 4.01 5.69
C LEU A 8 4.03 4.20 5.15
N ARG A 9 4.81 5.08 5.81
CA ARG A 9 6.15 5.54 5.34
C ARG A 9 7.27 4.51 5.41
N GLY A 10 7.28 3.69 6.46
CA GLY A 10 8.47 2.91 6.84
C GLY A 10 8.91 1.95 5.73
N PRO A 11 10.14 1.41 5.78
CA PRO A 11 10.67 0.65 4.68
C PRO A 11 9.70 -0.48 4.32
N TRP A 12 9.38 -0.55 3.04
CA TRP A 12 8.59 -1.60 2.44
C TRP A 12 9.55 -2.70 2.03
N GLN A 13 9.18 -3.96 2.28
CA GLN A 13 9.93 -5.08 1.70
C GLN A 13 9.56 -5.18 0.23
N VAL A 14 10.54 -5.41 -0.62
CA VAL A 14 10.38 -5.56 -2.07
C VAL A 14 10.83 -6.95 -2.45
N ARG A 15 10.00 -7.69 -3.18
CA ARG A 15 10.30 -9.05 -3.63
C ARG A 15 9.94 -9.21 -5.10
N PRO A 16 10.92 -9.33 -6.00
CA PRO A 16 10.67 -9.73 -7.39
C PRO A 16 10.03 -11.12 -7.46
N GLN A 17 9.00 -11.30 -8.28
CA GLN A 17 8.38 -12.62 -8.44
C GLN A 17 9.31 -13.60 -9.20
N SER A 18 10.18 -13.09 -10.07
CA SER A 18 11.14 -13.86 -10.86
C SER A 18 12.27 -14.50 -10.03
N GLY A 19 12.31 -14.30 -8.70
CA GLY A 19 13.33 -14.90 -7.83
C GLY A 19 14.63 -14.09 -7.72
N GLY A 20 14.61 -12.81 -8.08
CA GLY A 20 15.73 -11.87 -7.89
C GLY A 20 15.95 -11.42 -6.44
N PRO A 21 16.94 -10.53 -6.18
CA PRO A 21 17.25 -10.09 -4.83
C PRO A 21 16.08 -9.33 -4.21
N ALA A 22 15.59 -9.86 -3.09
CA ALA A 22 14.67 -9.14 -2.22
C ALA A 22 15.42 -8.02 -1.47
N GLY A 23 14.70 -6.97 -1.11
CA GLY A 23 15.29 -5.82 -0.44
C GLY A 23 14.26 -4.98 0.29
N ARG A 24 14.64 -3.75 0.59
CA ARG A 24 13.76 -2.76 1.20
C ARG A 24 13.92 -1.41 0.52
N MET A 25 12.84 -0.67 0.39
CA MET A 25 12.89 0.73 -0.05
C MET A 25 11.89 1.59 0.71
N SER A 26 12.15 2.89 0.71
CA SER A 26 11.19 3.89 1.16
C SER A 26 10.16 4.13 0.06
N ILE A 27 8.93 4.39 0.46
CA ILE A 27 7.83 4.78 -0.44
C ILE A 27 7.38 6.18 -0.02
N PRO A 28 7.14 7.10 -0.96
CA PRO A 28 7.07 6.92 -2.42
C PRO A 28 8.44 6.74 -3.07
N GLY A 29 8.49 5.97 -4.16
CA GLY A 29 9.69 5.74 -4.97
C GLY A 29 9.49 4.75 -6.10
N THR A 30 10.34 4.84 -7.11
CA THR A 30 10.44 3.88 -8.21
C THR A 30 11.37 2.72 -7.84
N LEU A 31 11.30 1.62 -8.58
CA LEU A 31 12.24 0.50 -8.43
C LEU A 31 13.70 0.94 -8.62
N ARG A 32 13.94 1.89 -9.52
CA ARG A 32 15.25 2.54 -9.70
C ARG A 32 15.74 3.21 -8.40
N ASP A 33 14.88 3.98 -7.73
CA ASP A 33 15.22 4.64 -6.45
C ASP A 33 15.53 3.63 -5.35
N GLY A 34 14.91 2.45 -5.44
CA GLY A 34 15.18 1.31 -4.56
C GLY A 34 16.45 0.51 -4.90
N GLY A 35 17.12 0.80 -6.02
CA GLY A 35 18.33 0.09 -6.47
C GLY A 35 18.08 -1.08 -7.43
N TRP A 36 16.85 -1.30 -7.89
CA TRP A 36 16.50 -2.30 -8.92
C TRP A 36 16.58 -1.69 -10.33
N VAL A 37 17.73 -1.09 -10.66
CA VAL A 37 17.97 -0.44 -11.96
C VAL A 37 17.79 -1.45 -13.10
N GLY A 38 17.02 -1.05 -14.12
CA GLY A 38 16.70 -1.86 -15.28
C GLY A 38 15.75 -3.05 -15.03
N PHE A 39 15.19 -3.20 -13.83
CA PHE A 39 14.23 -4.26 -13.57
C PHE A 39 12.93 -4.06 -14.37
N ALA A 40 12.39 -5.14 -14.91
CA ALA A 40 11.07 -5.20 -15.50
C ALA A 40 10.39 -6.53 -15.11
N GLY A 41 9.08 -6.49 -14.88
CA GLY A 41 8.27 -7.64 -14.47
C GLY A 41 7.50 -7.40 -13.17
N ARG A 42 6.90 -8.47 -12.64
CA ARG A 42 6.10 -8.40 -11.42
C ARG A 42 6.95 -8.32 -10.16
N VAL A 43 6.61 -7.39 -9.28
CA VAL A 43 7.26 -7.18 -7.99
C VAL A 43 6.21 -6.94 -6.90
N SER A 44 6.38 -7.60 -5.75
CA SER A 44 5.52 -7.39 -4.58
C SER A 44 6.18 -6.49 -3.55
N PHE A 45 5.45 -5.46 -3.14
CA PHE A 45 5.77 -4.57 -2.03
C PHE A 45 4.97 -5.00 -0.80
N TYR A 46 5.64 -5.18 0.35
CA TYR A 46 4.99 -5.57 1.60
C TYR A 46 5.21 -4.55 2.71
N ARG A 47 4.13 -4.24 3.43
CA ARG A 47 4.16 -3.40 4.62
C ARG A 47 3.34 -3.99 5.74
N ARG A 48 3.97 -4.09 6.92
CA ARG A 48 3.27 -4.40 8.16
C ARG A 48 2.85 -3.12 8.87
N PHE A 49 1.66 -3.15 9.46
CA PHE A 49 1.12 -2.06 10.26
C PHE A 49 0.15 -2.59 11.32
N GLY A 50 0.01 -1.87 12.43
CA GLY A 50 -0.98 -2.21 13.46
C GLY A 50 -2.36 -1.64 13.11
N ARG A 51 -3.41 -2.19 13.71
CA ARG A 51 -4.74 -1.54 13.69
C ARG A 51 -4.63 -0.12 14.25
N PRO A 52 -5.20 0.92 13.60
CA PRO A 52 -5.30 2.23 14.21
C PRO A 52 -5.99 2.13 15.58
N SER A 53 -5.43 2.79 16.60
CA SER A 53 -6.02 2.83 17.94
C SER A 53 -7.19 3.81 18.00
N ASN A 54 -8.05 3.66 19.01
CA ASN A 54 -9.16 4.58 19.31
C ASN A 54 -10.23 4.71 18.21
N LEU A 55 -10.42 3.68 17.38
CA LEU A 55 -11.55 3.63 16.44
C LEU A 55 -12.88 3.55 17.21
N SER A 56 -13.78 4.49 16.93
CA SER A 56 -15.15 4.51 17.44
C SER A 56 -16.06 3.60 16.59
N ALA A 57 -17.25 3.26 17.13
CA ALA A 57 -18.22 2.35 16.48
C ALA A 57 -18.82 2.85 15.13
N GLY A 58 -18.37 3.99 14.60
CA GLY A 58 -18.75 4.51 13.29
C GLY A 58 -17.59 5.07 12.48
N ASP A 59 -16.34 4.81 12.90
CA ASP A 59 -15.18 5.21 12.14
C ASP A 59 -14.95 4.23 10.98
N GLU A 60 -14.73 4.77 9.79
CA GLU A 60 -14.29 3.99 8.63
C GLU A 60 -12.80 4.18 8.40
N VAL A 61 -12.07 3.09 8.23
CA VAL A 61 -10.66 3.09 7.82
C VAL A 61 -10.58 2.83 6.33
N TRP A 62 -10.00 3.76 5.60
CA TRP A 62 -9.78 3.70 4.16
C TRP A 62 -8.30 3.52 3.87
N LEU A 63 -7.96 2.54 3.04
CA LEU A 63 -6.64 2.43 2.43
C LEU A 63 -6.61 3.31 1.18
N VAL A 64 -5.64 4.23 1.09
CA VAL A 64 -5.54 5.19 -0.02
C VAL A 64 -4.14 5.14 -0.61
N PHE A 65 -4.08 4.90 -1.91
CA PHE A 65 -2.89 5.04 -2.74
C PHE A 65 -3.02 6.33 -3.55
N GLU A 66 -2.12 7.28 -3.33
CA GLU A 66 -2.10 8.50 -4.14
C GLU A 66 -1.66 8.22 -5.57
N ARG A 67 -0.69 7.31 -5.76
CA ARG A 67 -0.25 6.90 -7.09
C ARG A 67 0.59 5.62 -7.08
N VAL A 68 0.27 4.70 -7.98
CA VAL A 68 1.13 3.59 -8.41
C VAL A 68 1.47 3.76 -9.89
N SER A 69 2.70 3.41 -10.25
CA SER A 69 3.20 3.41 -11.62
C SER A 69 3.21 1.96 -12.12
N GLY A 70 2.21 1.62 -12.94
CA GLY A 70 1.98 0.28 -13.48
C GLY A 70 0.73 -0.40 -12.89
N PRO A 71 0.14 -1.38 -13.60
CA PRO A 71 -0.98 -2.16 -13.08
C PRO A 71 -0.61 -2.84 -11.76
N ALA A 72 -1.52 -2.78 -10.78
CA ALA A 72 -1.28 -3.33 -9.46
C ALA A 72 -2.46 -4.15 -8.93
N GLU A 73 -2.14 -5.17 -8.12
CA GLU A 73 -3.10 -5.91 -7.29
C GLU A 73 -2.77 -5.66 -5.81
N VAL A 74 -3.81 -5.39 -5.00
CA VAL A 74 -3.66 -5.18 -3.55
C VAL A 74 -4.30 -6.32 -2.78
N ARG A 75 -3.59 -6.76 -1.75
CA ARG A 75 -4.10 -7.69 -0.74
C ARG A 75 -3.87 -7.13 0.65
N LEU A 76 -4.83 -7.35 1.55
CA LEU A 76 -4.72 -7.08 2.98
C LEU A 76 -4.94 -8.39 3.71
N ASN A 77 -3.96 -8.81 4.53
CA ASN A 77 -4.03 -10.07 5.30
C ASN A 77 -4.40 -11.27 4.40
N ASP A 78 -3.70 -11.40 3.27
CA ASP A 78 -3.94 -12.40 2.21
C ASP A 78 -5.30 -12.29 1.48
N HIS A 79 -6.19 -11.36 1.86
CA HIS A 79 -7.44 -11.12 1.18
C HIS A 79 -7.28 -10.11 0.04
N ARG A 80 -7.65 -10.49 -1.18
CA ARG A 80 -7.58 -9.63 -2.37
C ARG A 80 -8.62 -8.51 -2.27
N LEU A 81 -8.16 -7.26 -2.26
CA LEU A 81 -9.03 -6.08 -2.24
C LEU A 81 -9.41 -5.59 -3.63
N GLY A 82 -8.53 -5.76 -4.62
CA GLY A 82 -8.80 -5.33 -5.99
C GLY A 82 -7.54 -5.18 -6.83
N ALA A 83 -7.74 -4.74 -8.08
CA ALA A 83 -6.68 -4.33 -8.99
C ALA A 83 -6.96 -2.92 -9.52
N PHE A 84 -5.90 -2.16 -9.80
CA PHE A 84 -5.98 -0.75 -10.20
C PHE A 84 -4.72 -0.31 -10.95
N ASP A 85 -4.77 0.87 -11.56
CA ASP A 85 -3.62 1.58 -12.15
C ASP A 85 -3.74 3.06 -11.78
N GLY A 86 -2.65 3.68 -11.31
CA GLY A 86 -2.66 5.05 -10.80
C GLY A 86 -3.13 5.20 -9.35
N ALA A 87 -4.10 6.08 -9.11
CA ALA A 87 -4.63 6.39 -7.78
C ALA A 87 -5.80 5.46 -7.42
N TRP A 88 -5.92 5.06 -6.16
CA TRP A 88 -6.96 4.13 -5.73
C TRP A 88 -7.26 4.23 -4.24
N SER A 89 -8.50 3.93 -3.84
CA SER A 89 -8.87 3.86 -2.44
C SER A 89 -9.98 2.84 -2.19
N ILE A 90 -9.97 2.23 -1.01
CA ILE A 90 -10.98 1.27 -0.58
C ILE A 90 -11.16 1.30 0.94
N GLU A 91 -12.39 1.10 1.40
CA GLU A 91 -12.74 0.89 2.81
C GLU A 91 -12.24 -0.50 3.27
N VAL A 92 -11.57 -0.58 4.43
CA VAL A 92 -10.91 -1.81 4.92
C VAL A 92 -11.22 -2.17 6.36
N THR A 93 -12.11 -1.46 7.06
CA THR A 93 -12.37 -1.60 8.51
C THR A 93 -12.68 -3.03 8.89
N ALA A 94 -13.54 -3.71 8.13
CA ALA A 94 -13.93 -5.09 8.42
C ALA A 94 -12.78 -6.10 8.24
N GLY A 95 -11.77 -5.77 7.43
CA GLY A 95 -10.60 -6.63 7.17
C GLY A 95 -9.43 -6.41 8.12
N LEU A 96 -9.50 -5.41 9.01
CA LEU A 96 -8.40 -5.07 9.92
C LEU A 96 -8.28 -6.05 11.09
N GLN A 97 -7.06 -6.55 11.27
CA GLN A 97 -6.62 -7.32 12.42
C GLN A 97 -5.72 -6.46 13.31
N ASP A 98 -5.35 -6.95 14.49
CA ASP A 98 -4.41 -6.24 15.38
C ASP A 98 -3.05 -5.99 14.71
N ARG A 99 -2.62 -6.93 13.87
CA ARG A 99 -1.42 -6.85 13.05
C ARG A 99 -1.81 -7.15 11.61
N ASN A 100 -1.54 -6.20 10.72
CA ASN A 100 -1.90 -6.29 9.33
C ASN A 100 -0.66 -6.39 8.43
N GLU A 101 -0.80 -7.10 7.32
CA GLU A 101 0.14 -7.08 6.21
C GLU A 101 -0.57 -6.62 4.94
N LEU A 102 -0.04 -5.55 4.35
CA LEU A 102 -0.44 -5.05 3.05
C LEU A 102 0.56 -5.53 2.01
N GLU A 103 0.06 -6.20 0.98
CA GLU A 103 0.80 -6.56 -0.23
C GLU A 103 0.29 -5.73 -1.40
N VAL A 104 1.22 -5.20 -2.19
CA VAL A 104 0.94 -4.53 -3.46
C VAL A 104 1.82 -5.16 -4.52
N ALA A 105 1.24 -5.94 -5.41
CA ALA A 105 1.96 -6.54 -6.53
C ALA A 105 1.83 -5.63 -7.75
N VAL A 106 2.94 -5.07 -8.24
CA VAL A 106 2.99 -4.14 -9.38
C VAL A 106 3.62 -4.84 -10.58
N GLU A 107 2.99 -4.72 -11.74
CA GLU A 107 3.54 -5.09 -13.04
C GLU A 107 4.36 -3.92 -13.59
N ALA A 108 5.68 -3.96 -13.40
CA ALA A 108 6.58 -2.89 -13.82
C ALA A 108 7.06 -3.13 -15.27
N ALA A 109 6.74 -2.20 -16.18
CA ALA A 109 7.26 -2.25 -17.56
C ALA A 109 8.77 -1.99 -17.63
N ASP A 110 9.28 -1.17 -16.71
CA ASP A 110 10.68 -0.83 -16.51
C ASP A 110 10.92 -0.42 -15.04
N ASP A 111 12.14 0.03 -14.72
CA ASP A 111 12.54 0.41 -13.37
C ASP A 111 11.92 1.74 -12.90
N GLY A 112 11.12 2.41 -13.73
CA GLY A 112 10.25 3.52 -13.37
C GLY A 112 8.91 3.09 -12.75
N GLY A 113 8.62 1.79 -12.72
CA GLY A 113 7.48 1.22 -12.00
C GLY A 113 7.64 1.30 -10.46
N GLY A 114 6.53 1.20 -9.73
CA GLY A 114 6.52 1.17 -8.26
C GLY A 114 5.40 1.98 -7.62
N ILE A 115 5.47 2.18 -6.30
CA ILE A 115 4.51 3.02 -5.57
C ILE A 115 5.09 4.44 -5.49
N VAL A 116 4.66 5.31 -6.39
CA VAL A 116 5.27 6.63 -6.63
C VAL A 116 4.52 7.79 -5.94
N GLY A 117 3.40 7.50 -5.28
CA GLY A 117 2.68 8.41 -4.39
C GLY A 117 2.59 7.86 -2.96
N ASP A 118 2.07 8.64 -2.03
CA ASP A 118 1.93 8.18 -0.66
C ASP A 118 0.86 7.10 -0.51
N VAL A 119 1.07 6.24 0.48
CA VAL A 119 0.07 5.27 0.94
C VAL A 119 -0.39 5.68 2.33
N TRP A 120 -1.69 5.82 2.50
CA TRP A 120 -2.33 6.29 3.72
C TRP A 120 -3.36 5.30 4.23
N LEU A 121 -3.53 5.26 5.55
CA LEU A 121 -4.79 4.91 6.18
C LEU A 121 -5.50 6.21 6.53
N GLU A 122 -6.71 6.40 6.04
CA GLU A 122 -7.58 7.51 6.41
C GLU A 122 -8.69 7.00 7.33
N ILE A 123 -8.74 7.54 8.54
CA ILE A 123 -9.83 7.30 9.47
C ILE A 123 -10.83 8.42 9.24
N ARG A 124 -12.01 8.07 8.75
CA ARG A 124 -13.11 8.98 8.45
C ARG A 124 -14.15 8.83 9.54
N ALA A 125 -14.20 9.80 10.44
CA ALA A 125 -15.15 9.83 11.52
C ALA A 125 -16.43 10.54 11.10
N ILE A 126 -17.58 9.91 11.36
CA ILE A 126 -18.87 10.59 11.33
C ILE A 126 -18.87 11.54 12.53
N SER A 127 -18.85 12.84 12.27
CA SER A 127 -19.04 13.83 13.33
C SER A 127 -20.46 13.70 13.85
N SER A 128 -20.61 13.14 15.04
CA SER A 128 -21.86 13.17 15.81
C SER A 128 -22.18 14.63 16.11
N SER A 129 -23.16 15.18 15.39
CA SER A 129 -23.78 16.47 15.66
C SER A 129 -24.78 16.37 16.81
#